data_AF-A0A453GBM6-F1
#
_entry.id   AF-A0A453GBM6-F1
#
_cell.length_a   1.000
_cell.length_b   1.000
_cell.length_c   1.000
_cell.angle_alpha   90.00
_cell.angle_beta   90.00
_cell.angle_gamma   90.00
#
_symmetry.space_group_name_H-M   'P 1'
#
loop_
_entity.id
_entity.type
_entity.pdbx_description
1 polymer ?
#
loop_
_entity_poly.entity_id
_entity_poly.type
_entity_poly.pdbx_seq_one_letter_code
_entity_poly.pdbx_strand_id
1 'polypeptide(L)'
;MMKEEDATVYRRPYLVSGASGFALNAITRAMGKDLKAYIESMRSILASDSWNTKTTICWGLRDRWLTYDGVEDFCDGLKHNVVQLPMAGHHAQEDRGEELGNIIKRILRG
;
A
#
# COMPACT_ATOMS: atom_id res chain seq x y z
N MET A 1 -5.31 -18.94 -1.62
CA MET A 1 -4.64 -18.88 -2.93
C MET A 1 -5.62 -18.22 -3.88
N MET A 2 -5.19 -17.18 -4.61
CA MET A 2 -6.05 -16.43 -5.53
C MET A 2 -6.63 -17.34 -6.62
N LYS A 3 -7.87 -17.09 -7.05
CA LYS A 3 -8.48 -17.88 -8.12
C LYS A 3 -7.84 -17.57 -9.47
N GLU A 4 -7.91 -18.52 -10.39
CA GLU A 4 -7.26 -18.39 -11.70
C GLU A 4 -7.91 -17.31 -12.59
N GLU A 5 -9.22 -17.10 -12.42
CA GLU A 5 -9.95 -16.00 -13.05
C GLU A 5 -9.37 -14.62 -12.66
N ASP A 6 -9.13 -14.42 -11.36
CA ASP A 6 -8.54 -13.19 -10.83
C ASP A 6 -7.08 -13.05 -11.25
N ALA A 7 -6.32 -14.15 -11.21
CA ALA A 7 -4.92 -14.16 -11.67
C ALA A 7 -4.79 -13.77 -13.14
N THR A 8 -5.75 -14.15 -13.97
CA THR A 8 -5.77 -13.82 -15.40
C THR A 8 -5.88 -12.32 -15.63
N VAL A 9 -6.63 -11.59 -14.78
CA VAL A 9 -6.72 -10.12 -14.83
C VAL A 9 -5.33 -9.49 -14.65
N TYR A 10 -4.57 -9.95 -13.66
CA TYR A 10 -3.23 -9.45 -13.36
C TYR A 10 -2.17 -9.85 -14.40
N ARG A 11 -2.30 -11.03 -15.02
CA ARG A 11 -1.34 -11.49 -16.04
C ARG A 11 -1.58 -10.87 -17.42
N ARG A 12 -2.84 -10.55 -17.75
CA ARG A 12 -3.24 -10.09 -19.09
C ARG A 12 -2.39 -8.93 -19.65
N PRO A 13 -2.05 -7.86 -18.90
CA PRO A 13 -1.21 -6.78 -19.43
C PRO A 13 0.14 -7.26 -19.96
N TYR A 14 0.75 -8.24 -19.29
CA TYR A 14 2.06 -8.81 -19.65
C TYR A 14 1.99 -9.81 -20.81
N LEU A 15 0.83 -10.40 -21.04
CA LEU A 15 0.60 -11.34 -22.15
C LEU A 15 0.25 -10.63 -23.45
N VAL A 16 -0.37 -9.45 -23.37
CA VAL A 16 -0.87 -8.72 -24.54
C VAL A 16 0.12 -7.64 -25.02
N SER A 17 1.01 -7.13 -24.15
CA SER A 17 1.95 -6.07 -24.52
C SER A 17 3.31 -6.23 -23.84
N GLY A 18 4.38 -6.07 -24.64
CA GLY A 18 5.75 -5.98 -24.12
C GLY A 18 5.98 -4.72 -23.26
N ALA A 19 5.20 -3.66 -23.45
CA ALA A 19 5.36 -2.40 -22.73
C ALA A 19 5.19 -2.55 -21.21
N SER A 20 4.22 -3.38 -20.78
CA SER A 20 4.01 -3.67 -19.35
C SER A 20 5.22 -4.39 -18.74
N GLY A 21 5.86 -5.30 -19.49
CA GLY A 21 7.09 -5.96 -19.07
C GLY A 21 8.28 -4.99 -18.97
N PHE A 22 8.44 -4.08 -19.94
CA PHE A 22 9.46 -3.03 -19.87
C PHE A 22 9.24 -2.08 -18.69
N ALA A 23 7.99 -1.68 -18.44
CA ALA A 23 7.64 -0.84 -17.31
C ALA A 23 7.99 -1.51 -15.97
N LEU A 24 7.64 -2.79 -15.80
CA LEU A 24 7.98 -3.55 -14.58
C LEU A 24 9.51 -3.67 -14.39
N ASN A 25 10.25 -3.94 -15.45
CA ASN A 25 11.72 -4.00 -15.41
C ASN A 25 12.34 -2.65 -15.04
N ALA A 26 11.82 -1.55 -15.62
CA ALA A 26 12.28 -0.21 -15.32
C ALA A 26 12.02 0.15 -13.84
N ILE A 27 10.82 -0.10 -13.34
CA ILE A 27 10.45 0.16 -11.93
C ILE A 27 11.32 -0.68 -10.98
N THR A 28 11.49 -1.98 -11.25
CA THR A 28 12.31 -2.86 -10.40
C THR A 28 13.76 -2.37 -10.33
N ARG A 29 14.34 -1.94 -11.46
CA ARG A 29 15.70 -1.38 -11.51
C ARG A 29 15.83 -0.05 -10.78
N ALA A 30 14.83 0.82 -10.90
CA ALA A 30 14.80 2.09 -10.20
C ALA A 30 14.69 1.89 -8.68
N MET A 31 13.78 1.00 -8.25
CA MET A 31 13.65 0.63 -6.84
C MET A 31 14.96 0.06 -6.28
N GLY A 32 15.67 -0.81 -7.01
CA GLY A 32 16.95 -1.34 -6.55
C GLY A 32 18.03 -0.28 -6.28
N LYS A 33 17.94 0.90 -6.91
CA LYS A 33 18.91 2.00 -6.74
C LYS A 33 18.45 3.02 -5.71
N ASP A 34 17.21 3.46 -5.81
CA ASP A 34 16.73 4.70 -5.17
C ASP A 34 15.69 4.47 -4.08
N LEU A 35 15.35 3.21 -3.75
CA LEU A 35 14.29 2.90 -2.76
C LEU A 35 14.52 3.59 -1.41
N LYS A 36 15.76 3.63 -0.90
CA LYS A 36 16.06 4.29 0.38
C LYS A 36 15.77 5.79 0.32
N ALA A 37 16.14 6.45 -0.77
CA ALA A 37 15.88 7.88 -0.95
C ALA A 37 14.37 8.15 -1.07
N TYR A 38 13.62 7.30 -1.78
CA TYR A 38 12.18 7.43 -1.88
C TYR A 38 11.48 7.21 -0.53
N ILE A 39 11.92 6.25 0.28
CA ILE A 39 11.36 6.02 1.63
C ILE A 39 11.58 7.25 2.51
N GLU A 40 12.79 7.80 2.57
CA GLU A 40 13.08 8.99 3.38
C GLU A 40 12.33 10.23 2.89
N SER A 41 12.20 10.39 1.57
CA SER A 41 11.39 11.46 0.99
C SER A 41 9.91 11.33 1.37
N MET A 42 9.32 10.14 1.25
CA MET A 42 7.92 9.92 1.65
C MET A 42 7.70 10.14 3.14
N ARG A 43 8.62 9.66 3.98
CA ARG A 43 8.60 9.90 5.43
C ARG A 43 8.60 11.40 5.74
N SER A 44 9.47 12.15 5.09
CA SER A 44 9.59 13.61 5.29
C SER A 44 8.33 14.36 4.84
N ILE A 45 7.71 13.95 3.74
CA ILE A 45 6.47 14.56 3.23
C ILE A 45 5.32 14.29 4.20
N LEU A 46 5.13 13.03 4.60
CA LEU A 46 4.04 12.63 5.49
C LEU A 46 4.19 13.20 6.90
N ALA A 47 5.42 13.42 7.37
CA ALA A 47 5.69 14.03 8.67
C ALA A 47 5.75 15.57 8.62
N SER A 48 5.62 16.19 7.45
CA SER A 48 5.71 17.64 7.32
C SER A 48 4.48 18.34 7.91
N ASP A 49 4.71 19.40 8.68
CA ASP A 49 3.63 20.29 9.17
C ASP A 49 2.83 20.93 8.01
N SER A 50 3.41 21.01 6.81
CA SER A 50 2.73 21.50 5.62
C SER A 50 1.72 20.52 5.03
N TRP A 51 1.77 19.25 5.44
CA TRP A 51 0.84 18.22 5.00
C TRP A 51 -0.50 18.32 5.75
N ASN A 52 -1.46 19.04 5.16
CA ASN A 52 -2.78 19.25 5.75
C ASN A 52 -3.87 18.30 5.22
N THR A 53 -3.47 17.23 4.51
CA THR A 53 -4.42 16.27 3.93
C THR A 53 -4.80 15.20 4.95
N LYS A 54 -6.10 15.00 5.18
CA LYS A 54 -6.62 13.91 6.03
C LYS A 54 -6.15 12.58 5.45
N THR A 55 -5.27 11.90 6.19
CA THR A 55 -4.61 10.67 5.74
C THR A 55 -5.01 9.52 6.65
N THR A 56 -5.29 8.36 6.07
CA THR A 56 -5.54 7.13 6.82
C THR A 56 -4.70 6.00 6.26
N ILE A 57 -3.95 5.35 7.13
CA ILE A 57 -3.08 4.22 6.80
C ILE A 57 -3.82 2.95 7.19
N CYS A 58 -4.16 2.12 6.20
CA CYS A 58 -4.76 0.81 6.42
C CYS A 58 -3.67 -0.26 6.33
N TRP A 59 -3.44 -1.02 7.39
CA TRP A 59 -2.33 -1.97 7.47
C TRP A 59 -2.79 -3.39 7.82
N GLY A 60 -2.33 -4.39 7.05
CA GLY A 60 -2.59 -5.80 7.32
C GLY A 60 -1.61 -6.39 8.33
N LEU A 61 -2.12 -6.92 9.44
CA LEU A 61 -1.26 -7.50 10.49
C LEU A 61 -0.68 -8.87 10.13
N ARG A 62 -1.12 -9.47 9.02
CA ARG A 62 -0.58 -10.74 8.49
C ARG A 62 0.34 -10.54 7.31
N ASP A 63 0.81 -9.31 7.06
CA ASP A 63 1.78 -9.05 6.01
C ASP A 63 3.09 -9.79 6.34
N ARG A 64 3.58 -10.58 5.39
CA ARG A 64 4.80 -11.40 5.54
C ARG A 64 6.05 -10.71 5.04
N TRP A 65 5.91 -9.57 4.38
CA TRP A 65 6.98 -8.81 3.76
C TRP A 65 7.26 -7.50 4.49
N LEU A 66 6.22 -6.84 5.03
CA LEU A 66 6.34 -5.59 5.78
C LEU A 66 5.74 -5.73 7.18
N THR A 67 6.51 -5.44 8.22
CA THR A 67 6.06 -5.50 9.61
C THR A 67 5.23 -4.28 9.98
N TYR A 68 4.26 -4.45 10.88
CA TYR A 68 3.53 -3.33 11.47
C TYR A 68 4.38 -2.53 12.47
N ASP A 69 5.48 -3.11 12.95
CA ASP A 69 6.39 -2.48 13.90
C ASP A 69 6.87 -1.10 13.39
N GLY A 70 6.70 -0.08 14.25
CA GLY A 70 7.05 1.32 13.94
C GLY A 70 6.01 2.09 13.15
N VAL A 71 4.89 1.49 12.71
CA VAL A 71 3.80 2.21 12.05
C VAL A 71 3.07 3.13 13.04
N GLU A 72 2.81 2.64 14.26
CA GLU A 72 2.19 3.46 15.31
C GLU A 72 3.10 4.60 15.73
N ASP A 73 4.37 4.31 16.03
CA ASP A 73 5.37 5.32 16.39
C ASP A 73 5.54 6.38 15.30
N PHE A 74 5.47 5.99 14.02
CA PHE A 74 5.53 6.94 12.92
C PHE A 74 4.29 7.85 12.86
N CYS A 75 3.11 7.32 13.17
CA CYS A 75 1.88 8.09 13.17
C CYS A 75 1.68 8.87 14.48
N ASP A 76 2.40 8.51 15.54
CA ASP A 76 2.35 9.21 16.81
C ASP A 76 2.86 10.64 16.65
N GLY A 77 2.11 11.60 17.17
CA GLY A 77 2.33 13.02 16.91
C GLY A 77 1.93 13.53 15.52
N LEU A 78 1.58 12.65 14.57
CA LEU A 78 1.01 13.03 13.26
C LEU A 78 -0.52 12.98 13.29
N LYS A 79 -1.18 13.80 12.46
CA LYS A 79 -2.65 13.82 12.31
C LYS A 79 -3.19 12.67 11.45
N HIS A 80 -2.43 11.57 11.35
CA HIS A 80 -2.75 10.43 10.50
C HIS A 80 -3.54 9.41 11.30
N ASN A 81 -4.62 8.90 10.72
CA ASN A 81 -5.36 7.80 11.32
C ASN A 81 -4.75 6.46 10.91
N VAL A 82 -4.69 5.49 11.82
CA VAL A 82 -4.21 4.14 11.53
C VAL A 82 -5.35 3.15 11.72
N VAL A 83 -5.58 2.31 10.72
CA VAL A 83 -6.58 1.25 10.75
C VAL A 83 -5.87 -0.08 10.55
N GLN A 84 -5.89 -0.89 11.59
CA GLN A 84 -5.33 -2.25 11.55
C GLN A 84 -6.36 -3.22 10.98
N LEU A 85 -5.90 -4.13 10.12
CA LEU A 85 -6.68 -5.18 9.50
C LEU A 85 -6.13 -6.54 9.96
N PRO A 86 -6.69 -7.15 11.03
CA PRO A 86 -6.09 -8.32 11.68
C PRO A 86 -5.95 -9.57 10.80
N MET A 87 -6.78 -9.67 9.76
CA MET A 87 -6.78 -10.82 8.85
C MET A 87 -6.23 -10.52 7.45
N ALA A 88 -5.81 -9.28 7.19
CA ALA A 88 -5.21 -8.91 5.91
C ALA A 88 -3.70 -9.08 5.95
N GLY A 89 -3.12 -9.50 4.83
CA GLY A 89 -1.69 -9.48 4.56
C GLY A 89 -1.31 -8.31 3.66
N HIS A 90 -0.31 -8.53 2.79
CA HIS A 90 0.28 -7.48 1.94
C HIS A 90 -0.69 -6.88 0.92
N HIS A 91 -1.56 -7.72 0.37
CA HIS A 91 -2.60 -7.28 -0.55
C HIS A 91 -3.92 -7.18 0.21
N ALA A 92 -4.02 -6.21 1.12
CA ALA A 92 -5.18 -6.04 1.98
C ALA A 92 -6.50 -5.90 1.19
N GLN A 93 -6.44 -5.31 0.00
CA GLN A 93 -7.58 -5.21 -0.91
C GLN A 93 -8.06 -6.57 -1.45
N GLU A 94 -7.17 -7.53 -1.62
CA GLU A 94 -7.51 -8.90 -2.06
C GLU A 94 -7.97 -9.75 -0.87
N ASP A 95 -7.29 -9.61 0.28
CA ASP A 95 -7.60 -10.42 1.45
C ASP A 95 -8.92 -10.01 2.11
N ARG A 96 -9.19 -8.70 2.23
CA ARG A 96 -10.34 -8.14 2.95
C ARG A 96 -10.97 -6.95 2.21
N GLY A 97 -11.16 -7.06 0.90
CA GLY A 97 -11.69 -5.98 0.06
C GLY A 97 -13.01 -5.37 0.52
N GLU A 98 -13.96 -6.18 0.99
CA GLU A 98 -15.24 -5.67 1.51
C GLU A 98 -15.09 -4.89 2.83
N GLU A 99 -14.27 -5.39 3.76
CA GLU A 99 -13.97 -4.71 5.01
C GLU A 99 -13.24 -3.38 4.74
N LEU A 100 -12.21 -3.41 3.89
CA LEU A 100 -11.47 -2.22 3.47
C LEU A 100 -12.38 -1.21 2.76
N GLY A 101 -13.25 -1.66 1.87
CA GLY A 101 -14.24 -0.80 1.20
C GLY A 101 -15.20 -0.14 2.18
N ASN A 102 -15.68 -0.88 3.19
CA ASN A 102 -16.52 -0.32 4.25
C ASN A 102 -15.78 0.69 5.13
N ILE A 103 -14.50 0.46 5.41
CA ILE A 103 -13.63 1.42 6.10
C ILE A 103 -13.48 2.70 5.29
N ILE A 104 -13.14 2.60 4.00
CA ILE A 104 -13.02 3.75 3.09
C ILE A 104 -14.34 4.53 3.05
N LYS A 105 -15.47 3.82 2.92
CA LYS A 105 -16.81 4.46 2.95
C LYS A 105 -17.06 5.25 4.23
N ARG A 106 -16.59 4.76 5.39
CA ARG A 106 -16.71 5.49 6.67
C ARG A 106 -15.80 6.71 6.71
N ILE A 107 -14.56 6.57 6.24
CA ILE A 107 -13.58 7.67 6.19
C ILE A 107 -14.08 8.82 5.31
N LEU A 108 -14.69 8.51 4.15
CA LEU A 108 -15.22 9.50 3.22
C LEU A 108 -16.53 10.15 3.66
N ARG A 109 -17.29 9.50 4.56
CA ARG A 109 -18.57 10.03 5.08
C ARG A 109 -18.41 10.89 6.32
N GLY A 110 -17.26 10.84 6.99
CA GLY A 110 -16.94 11.67 8.15
C GLY A 110 -16.08 12.86 7.76
#